data_AF-A0A388QTV5-F1
#
_entry.id   AF-A0A388QTV5-F1
#
_cell.length_a   1.000
_cell.length_b   1.000
_cell.length_c   1.000
_cell.angle_alpha   90.00
_cell.angle_beta   90.00
_cell.angle_gamma   90.00
#
_symmetry.space_group_name_H-M   'P 1'
#
loop_
_entity.id
_entity.type
_entity.pdbx_description
1 polymer ?
#
loop_
_entity_poly.entity_id
_entity_poly.type
_entity_poly.pdbx_seq_one_letter_code
_entity_poly.pdbx_strand_id
1 'polypeptide(L)'
;MSSVPGKLRPVPPRAYLNPDFMLSPQARTIRVMAELMEPHLRFKKYGSGHRRDVRFGPHDDPERAQRELAEAKALPQSGECTGAECAPCDCGRRNQPPLLRLLRGLPRTCLRDDQVVHVAARVATLLVCSGGGPGIMEAANQGAHQAGGRSVGLGIALPFEQEHNPYITPELDLEFHYFFVRKYWFLYLAKALVAFPGGFGTFDELFEMLTLIQTGKTKKHFPVLLFGSAFWKSAVNFETFHEWGMVSPEDRDLYIHVDSVQEARDLLVGIITENYLQGTTLAMTEALGIAWTTLPSREEADRLAADAVAAGLAACAQVDGPIRSHFAWEGRTQAEDEFRLTFKFALTKARDLETWVHARHPYAVPQWLGIHSDFASAGYPRLGPGHSLIHG
;
A
#
# COMPACT_ATOMS: atom_id res chain seq x y z
N MET A 1 21.55 39.92 21.62
CA MET A 1 22.31 40.99 20.93
C MET A 1 23.50 40.35 20.25
N SER A 2 23.64 40.44 18.93
CA SER A 2 24.77 39.83 18.19
C SER A 2 26.02 40.70 18.35
N SER A 3 27.12 40.08 18.79
CA SER A 3 28.38 40.71 19.19
C SER A 3 29.35 41.02 18.03
N VAL A 4 28.83 41.36 16.85
CA VAL A 4 29.68 41.76 15.70
C VAL A 4 29.74 43.29 15.63
N PRO A 5 30.92 43.92 15.78
CA PRO A 5 31.06 45.38 15.72
C PRO A 5 30.70 45.88 14.30
N GLY A 6 29.74 46.80 14.20
CA GLY A 6 29.42 47.52 12.94
C GLY A 6 28.02 47.30 12.36
N LYS A 7 27.20 46.39 12.87
CA LYS A 7 25.78 46.29 12.47
C LYS A 7 24.87 46.99 13.49
N LEU A 8 24.32 48.14 13.10
CA LEU A 8 23.41 48.96 13.92
C LEU A 8 22.07 48.27 14.25
N ARG A 9 21.72 47.18 13.54
CA ARG A 9 20.50 46.39 13.79
C ARG A 9 20.75 44.89 13.58
N PRO A 10 20.06 44.02 14.33
CA PRO A 10 20.09 42.58 14.08
C PRO A 10 19.52 42.27 12.69
N VAL A 11 20.03 41.21 12.06
CA VAL A 11 19.47 40.71 10.79
C VAL A 11 18.07 40.17 11.10
N PRO A 12 17.02 40.59 10.38
CA PRO A 12 15.68 40.06 10.61
C PRO A 12 15.66 38.56 10.30
N PRO A 13 14.98 37.73 11.12
CA PRO A 13 14.84 36.31 10.83
C PRO A 13 14.07 36.13 9.51
N ARG A 14 14.42 35.09 8.76
CA ARG A 14 13.61 34.66 7.60
C ARG A 14 12.20 34.32 8.10
N ALA A 15 11.18 34.64 7.32
CA ALA A 15 9.78 34.50 7.77
C ALA A 15 9.44 33.08 8.27
N TYR A 16 9.95 32.04 7.62
CA TYR A 16 9.73 30.63 8.02
C TYR A 16 10.49 30.20 9.28
N LEU A 17 11.39 31.03 9.81
CA LEU A 17 12.07 30.85 11.10
C LEU A 17 11.53 31.80 12.18
N ASN A 18 10.56 32.66 11.85
CA ASN A 18 9.97 33.59 12.81
C ASN A 18 8.77 32.92 13.52
N PRO A 19 8.89 32.57 14.82
CA PRO A 19 7.81 31.90 15.56
C PRO A 19 6.55 32.77 15.70
N ASP A 20 6.69 34.09 15.85
CA ASP A 20 5.55 35.00 15.99
C ASP A 20 4.68 34.96 14.73
N PHE A 21 5.32 34.97 13.57
CA PHE A 21 4.62 34.77 12.30
C PHE A 21 4.09 33.34 12.18
N MET A 22 4.94 32.34 12.39
CA MET A 22 4.60 30.93 12.17
C MET A 22 3.54 30.39 13.12
N LEU A 23 3.29 31.01 14.27
CA LEU A 23 2.21 30.67 15.22
C LEU A 23 0.97 31.57 15.05
N SER A 24 1.08 32.68 14.32
CA SER A 24 -0.04 33.59 14.05
C SER A 24 -1.18 32.94 13.26
N PRO A 25 -2.41 33.51 13.29
CA PRO A 25 -3.51 33.08 12.43
C PRO A 25 -3.19 33.17 10.93
N GLN A 26 -2.36 34.13 10.50
CA GLN A 26 -2.00 34.36 9.10
C GLN A 26 -1.17 33.20 8.53
N ALA A 27 -0.34 32.56 9.35
CA ALA A 27 0.43 31.38 8.96
C ALA A 27 -0.33 30.05 9.10
N ARG A 28 -1.62 30.07 9.49
CA ARG A 28 -2.41 28.84 9.69
C ARG A 28 -2.39 27.93 8.45
N THR A 29 -2.63 28.49 7.27
CA THR A 29 -2.62 27.72 6.01
C THR A 29 -1.25 27.08 5.75
N ILE A 30 -0.16 27.78 6.10
CA ILE A 30 1.21 27.26 5.96
C ILE A 30 1.41 26.07 6.91
N ARG A 31 0.97 26.17 8.17
CA ARG A 31 1.05 25.06 9.14
C ARG A 31 0.23 23.85 8.70
N VAL A 32 -0.99 24.07 8.19
CA VAL A 32 -1.83 23.00 7.64
C VAL A 32 -1.15 22.32 6.44
N MET A 33 -0.56 23.09 5.52
CA MET A 33 0.21 22.51 4.42
C MET A 33 1.42 21.72 4.91
N ALA A 34 2.11 22.19 5.96
CA ALA A 34 3.24 21.47 6.54
C ALA A 34 2.80 20.09 7.09
N GLU A 35 1.68 20.03 7.82
CA GLU A 35 1.10 18.77 8.32
C GLU A 35 0.53 17.86 7.21
N LEU A 36 0.32 18.38 6.00
CA LEU A 36 -0.03 17.59 4.82
C LEU A 36 1.20 17.15 4.00
N MET A 37 2.31 17.89 4.04
CA MET A 37 3.48 17.60 3.20
C MET A 37 4.54 16.80 3.93
N GLU A 38 4.83 17.13 5.19
CA GLU A 38 5.87 16.45 5.95
C GLU A 38 5.54 14.96 6.16
N PRO A 39 4.32 14.58 6.61
CA PRO A 39 3.98 13.17 6.75
C PRO A 39 4.00 12.45 5.41
N HIS A 40 3.58 13.09 4.32
CA HIS A 40 3.65 12.50 2.98
C HIS A 40 5.09 12.10 2.61
N LEU A 41 6.05 12.99 2.83
CA LEU A 41 7.47 12.73 2.58
C LEU A 41 8.00 11.62 3.48
N ARG A 42 7.60 11.61 4.75
CA ARG A 42 7.98 10.60 5.73
C ARG A 42 7.43 9.23 5.35
N PHE A 43 6.15 9.11 4.97
CA PHE A 43 5.56 7.87 4.46
C PHE A 43 6.15 7.42 3.12
N LYS A 44 6.61 8.34 2.27
CA LYS A 44 7.31 7.98 1.04
C LYS A 44 8.71 7.42 1.31
N LYS A 45 9.41 7.94 2.33
CA LYS A 45 10.75 7.51 2.70
C LYS A 45 10.75 6.24 3.55
N TYR A 46 9.84 6.19 4.51
CA TYR A 46 9.82 5.19 5.57
C TYR A 46 8.55 4.34 5.55
N GLY A 47 7.50 4.71 4.83
CA GLY A 47 6.31 3.88 4.71
C GLY A 47 6.47 2.77 3.67
N SER A 48 5.50 1.86 3.65
CA SER A 48 5.49 0.68 2.75
C SER A 48 5.24 1.03 1.28
N GLY A 49 4.94 2.30 0.98
CA GLY A 49 4.56 2.77 -0.35
C GLY A 49 5.75 3.30 -1.14
N HIS A 50 6.29 2.44 -2.02
CA HIS A 50 7.30 2.74 -3.05
C HIS A 50 8.75 2.74 -2.53
N ARG A 51 9.30 1.52 -2.41
CA ARG A 51 10.72 1.17 -2.29
C ARG A 51 11.68 2.32 -2.64
N ARG A 52 12.47 2.77 -1.65
CA ARG A 52 13.88 3.18 -1.74
C ARG A 52 14.42 3.19 -0.32
N ASP A 53 14.85 2.02 0.16
CA ASP A 53 15.86 1.78 1.20
C ASP A 53 15.71 0.35 1.72
N VAL A 54 15.95 -0.59 0.82
CA VAL A 54 16.41 -1.91 1.24
C VAL A 54 17.77 -2.10 0.62
N ARG A 55 18.80 -1.64 1.34
CA ARG A 55 20.12 -2.26 1.23
C ARG A 55 20.01 -3.59 1.96
N PHE A 56 19.70 -4.67 1.25
CA PHE A 56 20.08 -5.99 1.74
C PHE A 56 21.58 -6.13 1.51
N GLY A 57 22.35 -5.96 2.58
CA GLY A 57 23.66 -6.62 2.67
C GLY A 57 23.46 -8.15 2.79
N PRO A 58 24.49 -8.95 2.48
CA PRO A 58 24.33 -10.39 2.31
C PRO A 58 24.09 -11.06 3.66
N HIS A 59 22.86 -11.50 3.91
CA HIS A 59 22.55 -12.47 4.97
C HIS A 59 21.56 -13.50 4.42
N ASP A 60 22.06 -14.33 3.50
CA ASP A 60 21.46 -15.60 3.09
C ASP A 60 21.81 -16.67 4.12
N ASP A 61 21.09 -16.71 5.25
CA ASP A 61 21.15 -17.87 6.16
C ASP A 61 19.76 -18.54 6.25
N PRO A 62 19.51 -19.56 5.41
CA PRO A 62 18.28 -20.35 5.42
C PRO A 62 17.99 -21.03 6.77
N GLU A 63 19.03 -21.35 7.55
CA GLU A 63 18.87 -21.99 8.85
C GLU A 63 18.32 -21.02 9.89
N ARG A 64 18.70 -19.74 9.81
CA ARG A 64 18.16 -18.70 10.70
C ARG A 64 16.66 -18.49 10.46
N ALA A 65 16.23 -18.45 9.20
CA ALA A 65 14.80 -18.36 8.86
C ALA A 65 14.00 -19.59 9.35
N GLN A 66 14.62 -20.77 9.34
CA GLN A 66 14.00 -22.00 9.88
C GLN A 66 13.95 -22.01 11.41
N ARG A 67 14.96 -21.48 12.10
CA ARG A 67 14.98 -21.32 13.56
C ARG A 67 13.91 -20.34 14.04
N GLU A 68 13.81 -19.17 13.39
CA GLU A 68 12.78 -18.16 13.72
C GLU A 68 11.35 -18.70 13.49
N LEU A 69 11.15 -19.55 12.47
CA LEU A 69 9.89 -20.26 12.24
C LEU A 69 9.58 -21.32 13.30
N ALA A 70 10.60 -22.06 13.76
CA ALA A 70 10.45 -23.03 14.83
C ALA A 70 10.12 -22.36 16.18
N GLU A 71 10.77 -21.23 16.49
CA GLU A 71 10.48 -20.41 17.67
C GLU A 71 9.07 -19.82 17.64
N ALA A 72 8.60 -19.33 16.48
CA ALA A 72 7.25 -18.82 16.33
C ALA A 72 6.17 -19.91 16.53
N LYS A 73 6.47 -21.16 16.14
CA LYS A 73 5.60 -22.33 16.36
C LYS A 73 5.65 -22.85 17.80
N ALA A 74 6.75 -22.59 18.51
CA ALA A 74 6.96 -23.03 19.89
C ALA A 74 6.46 -22.03 20.95
N LEU A 75 5.99 -20.84 20.54
CA LEU A 75 5.30 -19.91 21.43
C LEU A 75 4.06 -20.59 22.04
N PRO A 76 3.94 -20.66 23.37
CA PRO A 76 2.80 -21.31 24.00
C PRO A 76 1.50 -20.59 23.63
N GLN A 77 0.54 -21.34 23.11
CA GLN A 77 -0.86 -20.95 23.13
C GLN A 77 -1.32 -21.09 24.59
N SER A 78 -1.37 -20.01 25.35
CA SER A 78 -1.88 -20.04 26.72
C SER A 78 -2.75 -18.81 26.98
N GLY A 79 -3.95 -18.91 27.56
CA GLY A 79 -4.68 -20.07 28.07
C GLY A 79 -6.17 -19.73 28.28
N GLU A 80 -7.02 -20.75 28.29
CA GLU A 80 -8.47 -20.61 28.53
C GLU A 80 -8.74 -20.17 29.97
N CYS A 81 -9.56 -19.13 30.12
CA CYS A 81 -10.10 -18.73 31.41
C CYS A 81 -11.50 -19.33 31.54
N THR A 82 -11.64 -20.39 32.32
CA THR A 82 -12.95 -21.00 32.62
C THR A 82 -13.72 -20.07 33.56
N GLY A 83 -14.90 -19.64 33.11
CA GLY A 83 -15.71 -18.62 33.77
C GLY A 83 -16.17 -19.00 35.17
N ALA A 84 -16.01 -18.05 36.10
CA ALA A 84 -16.96 -17.68 37.16
C ALA A 84 -16.43 -16.52 38.06
N GLU A 85 -15.15 -16.14 37.99
CA GLU A 85 -14.57 -15.09 38.86
C GLU A 85 -13.76 -14.01 38.10
N CYS A 86 -14.16 -13.64 36.88
CA CYS A 86 -13.47 -12.62 36.07
C CYS A 86 -13.99 -11.18 36.29
N ALA A 87 -14.06 -10.75 37.54
CA ALA A 87 -14.16 -9.34 37.90
C ALA A 87 -13.30 -9.14 39.16
N PRO A 88 -11.98 -8.91 39.06
CA PRO A 88 -11.33 -7.83 38.31
C PRO A 88 -9.92 -8.23 37.76
N CYS A 89 -9.79 -9.34 37.02
CA CYS A 89 -8.47 -9.76 36.52
C CYS A 89 -7.98 -8.90 35.34
N ASP A 90 -6.75 -8.42 35.45
CA ASP A 90 -5.92 -7.77 34.41
C ASP A 90 -5.52 -8.73 33.26
N CYS A 91 -6.30 -9.80 33.08
CA CYS A 91 -6.14 -10.88 32.10
C CYS A 91 -6.49 -10.40 30.66
N GLY A 92 -7.34 -9.36 30.52
CA GLY A 92 -7.68 -8.75 29.23
C GLY A 92 -6.53 -8.00 28.55
N ARG A 93 -5.50 -7.56 29.28
CA ARG A 93 -4.30 -6.91 28.70
C ARG A 93 -3.22 -7.89 28.24
N ARG A 94 -3.12 -9.08 28.85
CA ARG A 94 -2.01 -10.02 28.61
C ARG A 94 -2.29 -11.04 27.50
N ASN A 95 -3.55 -11.29 27.18
CA ASN A 95 -3.97 -12.34 26.23
C ASN A 95 -4.39 -11.82 24.85
N GLN A 96 -4.08 -10.59 24.47
CA GLN A 96 -4.33 -10.12 23.11
C GLN A 96 -3.07 -10.32 22.25
N PRO A 97 -2.95 -11.42 21.50
CA PRO A 97 -1.91 -11.50 20.50
C PRO A 97 -2.18 -10.38 19.48
N PRO A 98 -1.16 -9.59 19.17
CA PRO A 98 -1.22 -8.59 18.12
C PRO A 98 -1.72 -9.16 16.81
N LEU A 99 -2.55 -8.39 16.11
CA LEU A 99 -3.00 -8.71 14.76
C LEU A 99 -1.82 -9.15 13.85
N LEU A 100 -0.64 -8.54 14.03
CA LEU A 100 0.56 -8.86 13.26
C LEU A 100 1.29 -10.15 13.70
N ARG A 101 1.21 -10.55 14.97
CA ARG A 101 1.75 -11.85 15.48
C ARG A 101 0.98 -13.02 14.87
N LEU A 102 -0.31 -12.79 14.61
CA LEU A 102 -1.25 -13.68 13.97
C LEU A 102 -1.09 -13.76 12.44
N LEU A 103 -0.67 -12.67 11.79
CA LEU A 103 -0.33 -12.64 10.35
C LEU A 103 0.97 -13.43 10.03
N ARG A 104 1.86 -13.62 11.00
CA ARG A 104 3.04 -14.50 10.87
C ARG A 104 2.71 -16.00 11.07
N GLY A 105 1.54 -16.33 11.61
CA GLY A 105 1.07 -17.69 11.86
C GLY A 105 0.38 -18.35 10.66
N LEU A 106 0.90 -18.17 9.44
CA LEU A 106 0.43 -18.92 8.27
C LEU A 106 0.97 -20.37 8.32
N PRO A 107 0.13 -21.40 8.47
CA PRO A 107 0.53 -22.74 8.09
C PRO A 107 0.72 -22.78 6.57
N ARG A 108 1.94 -23.13 6.12
CA ARG A 108 2.35 -23.21 4.70
C ARG A 108 1.65 -24.33 3.89
N THR A 109 0.51 -24.86 4.31
CA THR A 109 0.04 -26.17 3.85
C THR A 109 -0.97 -26.17 2.69
N CYS A 110 -1.28 -25.04 2.05
CA CYS A 110 -2.35 -25.03 1.03
C CYS A 110 -2.03 -24.35 -0.32
N LEU A 111 -0.82 -23.84 -0.58
CA LEU A 111 -0.48 -23.22 -1.87
C LEU A 111 0.98 -23.53 -2.27
N ARG A 112 1.25 -23.64 -3.58
CA ARG A 112 2.57 -23.96 -4.16
C ARG A 112 3.64 -22.96 -3.72
N ASP A 113 4.86 -23.46 -3.54
CA ASP A 113 5.99 -22.83 -2.80
C ASP A 113 6.45 -21.44 -3.31
N ASP A 114 6.14 -21.10 -4.57
CA ASP A 114 6.48 -19.84 -5.22
C ASP A 114 5.50 -18.69 -4.89
N GLN A 115 4.24 -19.00 -4.63
CA GLN A 115 3.20 -18.00 -4.32
C GLN A 115 3.19 -17.60 -2.84
N VAL A 116 3.56 -18.53 -1.95
CA VAL A 116 3.59 -18.34 -0.49
C VAL A 116 4.64 -17.29 -0.08
N VAL A 117 5.80 -17.27 -0.75
CA VAL A 117 6.86 -16.27 -0.51
C VAL A 117 6.41 -14.87 -0.93
N HIS A 118 5.68 -14.75 -2.04
CA HIS A 118 5.19 -13.47 -2.54
C HIS A 118 4.06 -12.86 -1.70
N VAL A 119 3.11 -13.67 -1.23
CA VAL A 119 2.01 -13.20 -0.38
C VAL A 119 2.51 -12.90 1.04
N ALA A 120 3.34 -13.76 1.64
CA ALA A 120 3.93 -13.52 2.96
C ALA A 120 4.81 -12.26 2.96
N ALA A 121 5.61 -12.03 1.92
CA ALA A 121 6.42 -10.81 1.79
C ALA A 121 5.56 -9.54 1.63
N ARG A 122 4.37 -9.64 1.03
CA ARG A 122 3.46 -8.50 0.84
C ARG A 122 2.56 -8.23 2.05
N VAL A 123 2.08 -9.26 2.74
CA VAL A 123 1.36 -9.13 4.01
C VAL A 123 2.30 -8.64 5.12
N ALA A 124 3.56 -9.06 5.10
CA ALA A 124 4.62 -8.51 5.98
C ALA A 124 4.92 -7.02 5.77
N THR A 125 4.32 -6.37 4.75
CA THR A 125 4.44 -4.92 4.51
C THR A 125 3.30 -4.08 5.09
N LEU A 126 2.28 -4.70 5.71
CA LEU A 126 1.19 -3.97 6.33
C LEU A 126 1.68 -3.28 7.61
N LEU A 127 1.51 -1.96 7.66
CA LEU A 127 1.79 -1.16 8.85
C LEU A 127 0.55 -1.16 9.74
N VAL A 128 0.74 -1.31 11.04
CA VAL A 128 -0.30 -0.99 12.01
C VAL A 128 -0.28 0.51 12.22
N CYS A 129 -1.43 1.16 12.10
CA CYS A 129 -1.58 2.59 12.32
C CYS A 129 -2.55 2.81 13.47
N SER A 130 -2.16 3.62 14.45
CA SER A 130 -3.02 4.01 15.56
C SER A 130 -2.85 5.49 15.91
N GLY A 131 -3.65 5.97 16.85
CA GLY A 131 -3.57 7.34 17.36
C GLY A 131 -2.40 7.60 18.31
N GLY A 132 -1.58 6.57 18.60
CA GLY A 132 -0.36 6.69 19.40
C GLY A 132 -0.55 6.79 20.92
N GLY A 133 -1.77 7.00 21.41
CA GLY A 133 -2.05 7.05 22.85
C GLY A 133 -2.01 5.69 23.57
N PRO A 134 -2.37 5.65 24.86
CA PRO A 134 -2.39 4.43 25.68
C PRO A 134 -3.57 3.50 25.36
N GLY A 135 -3.64 2.36 26.06
CA GLY A 135 -4.78 1.45 25.98
C GLY A 135 -4.76 0.61 24.70
N ILE A 136 -5.87 0.59 23.96
CA ILE A 136 -5.98 -0.26 22.76
C ILE A 136 -5.03 0.17 21.63
N MET A 137 -4.74 1.48 21.54
CA MET A 137 -3.77 2.02 20.58
C MET A 137 -2.36 1.53 20.89
N GLU A 138 -1.98 1.53 22.17
CA GLU A 138 -0.71 0.96 22.63
C GLU A 138 -0.65 -0.55 22.38
N ALA A 139 -1.71 -1.30 22.71
CA ALA A 139 -1.76 -2.75 22.48
C ALA A 139 -1.56 -3.10 20.99
N ALA A 140 -2.17 -2.34 20.08
CA ALA A 140 -1.99 -2.52 18.64
C ALA A 140 -0.52 -2.27 18.22
N ASN A 141 0.09 -1.20 18.71
CA ASN A 141 1.46 -0.80 18.37
C ASN A 141 2.52 -1.71 18.99
N GLN A 142 2.40 -1.99 20.28
CA GLN A 142 3.17 -3.01 21.00
C GLN A 142 3.14 -4.30 20.22
N GLY A 143 1.98 -4.59 19.67
CA GLY A 143 1.79 -5.80 19.00
C GLY A 143 2.47 -5.93 17.64
N ALA A 144 2.42 -4.88 16.84
CA ALA A 144 3.21 -4.79 15.62
C ALA A 144 4.71 -4.90 15.94
N HIS A 145 5.16 -4.21 16.99
CA HIS A 145 6.55 -4.20 17.44
C HIS A 145 7.03 -5.60 17.85
N GLN A 146 6.28 -6.33 18.69
CA GLN A 146 6.60 -7.70 19.12
C GLN A 146 6.63 -8.69 17.95
N ALA A 147 5.86 -8.42 16.90
CA ALA A 147 5.87 -9.21 15.68
C ALA A 147 6.96 -8.75 14.69
N GLY A 148 7.92 -7.92 15.11
CA GLY A 148 9.01 -7.40 14.27
C GLY A 148 8.51 -6.57 13.07
N GLY A 149 7.26 -6.09 13.12
CA GLY A 149 6.69 -5.18 12.14
C GLY A 149 6.86 -3.73 12.56
N ARG A 150 6.42 -2.84 11.67
CA ARG A 150 6.48 -1.39 11.89
C ARG A 150 5.09 -0.85 12.20
N SER A 151 5.06 0.19 13.01
CA SER A 151 3.87 0.81 13.59
C SER A 151 3.94 2.32 13.39
N VAL A 152 2.81 2.91 12.97
CA VAL A 152 2.63 4.35 12.79
C VAL A 152 1.86 4.90 13.98
N GLY A 153 2.37 5.99 14.55
CA GLY A 153 1.66 6.81 15.53
C GLY A 153 1.20 8.10 14.87
N LEU A 154 -0.12 8.31 14.78
CA LEU A 154 -0.70 9.58 14.36
C LEU A 154 -1.26 10.27 15.62
N GLY A 155 -0.40 10.99 16.34
CA GLY A 155 -0.75 11.75 17.54
C GLY A 155 -1.60 12.98 17.29
N ILE A 156 -2.14 13.54 18.37
CA ILE A 156 -2.71 14.89 18.34
C ILE A 156 -2.23 15.64 19.58
N ALA A 157 -1.75 16.86 19.41
CA ALA A 157 -1.37 17.73 20.51
C ALA A 157 -2.62 18.12 21.31
N LEU A 158 -2.70 17.64 22.55
CA LEU A 158 -3.80 17.93 23.48
C LEU A 158 -3.33 18.81 24.65
N PRO A 159 -4.23 19.57 25.29
CA PRO A 159 -3.88 20.39 26.46
C PRO A 159 -3.39 19.59 27.67
N PHE A 160 -3.72 18.29 27.71
CA PHE A 160 -3.24 17.34 28.70
C PHE A 160 -2.30 16.36 27.99
N GLU A 161 -1.16 16.11 28.63
CA GLU A 161 -0.04 15.36 28.06
C GLU A 161 -0.46 13.91 27.82
N GLN A 162 -0.63 13.53 26.56
CA GLN A 162 -0.66 12.13 26.13
C GLN A 162 0.67 11.86 25.44
N GLU A 163 1.59 11.23 26.15
CA GLU A 163 2.80 10.72 25.53
C GLU A 163 2.44 9.62 24.53
N HIS A 164 3.17 9.59 23.43
CA HIS A 164 3.10 8.51 22.48
C HIS A 164 3.65 7.23 23.09
N ASN A 165 2.96 6.11 22.83
CA ASN A 165 3.39 4.83 23.36
C ASN A 165 4.77 4.42 22.79
N PRO A 166 5.61 3.73 23.58
CA PRO A 166 7.01 3.47 23.24
C PRO A 166 7.20 2.45 22.09
N TYR A 167 6.11 1.87 21.59
CA TYR A 167 6.14 0.83 20.58
C TYR A 167 5.93 1.36 19.16
N ILE A 168 5.74 2.66 19.00
CA ILE A 168 5.71 3.32 17.69
C ILE A 168 7.11 3.24 17.05
N THR A 169 7.16 3.01 15.74
CA THR A 169 8.42 3.08 15.00
C THR A 169 8.91 4.53 14.99
N PRO A 170 10.14 4.85 15.45
CA PRO A 170 10.59 6.23 15.62
C PRO A 170 10.45 7.12 14.37
N GLU A 171 10.73 6.58 13.18
CA GLU A 171 10.59 7.35 11.93
C GLU A 171 9.14 7.48 11.43
N LEU A 172 8.18 6.87 12.10
CA LEU A 172 6.75 6.90 11.80
C LEU A 172 5.94 7.40 13.01
N ASP A 173 6.61 8.14 13.88
CA ASP A 173 6.00 8.82 15.00
C ASP A 173 5.68 10.27 14.61
N LEU A 174 4.40 10.62 14.49
CA LEU A 174 3.94 11.92 14.02
C LEU A 174 2.97 12.55 15.00
N GLU A 175 3.12 13.84 15.25
CA GLU A 175 2.22 14.63 16.08
C GLU A 175 1.55 15.72 15.25
N PHE A 176 0.22 15.81 15.33
CA PHE A 176 -0.57 16.79 14.59
C PHE A 176 -1.13 17.86 15.53
N HIS A 177 -1.28 19.09 15.04
CA HIS A 177 -2.05 20.12 15.73
C HIS A 177 -3.51 20.13 15.24
N TYR A 178 -3.75 19.84 13.96
CA TYR A 178 -5.08 19.94 13.36
C TYR A 178 -5.75 18.56 13.23
N PHE A 179 -6.85 18.35 13.96
CA PHE A 179 -7.64 17.11 13.91
C PHE A 179 -8.02 16.67 12.49
N PHE A 180 -8.44 17.59 11.63
CA PHE A 180 -8.87 17.24 10.27
C PHE A 180 -7.71 16.74 9.39
N VAL A 181 -6.48 17.21 9.63
CA VAL A 181 -5.29 16.73 8.89
C VAL A 181 -4.90 15.34 9.38
N ARG A 182 -4.97 15.11 10.70
CA ARG A 182 -4.78 13.78 11.29
C ARG A 182 -5.77 12.76 10.75
N LYS A 183 -7.06 13.11 10.69
CA LYS A 183 -8.14 12.28 10.13
C LYS A 183 -7.89 11.96 8.66
N TYR A 184 -7.51 12.97 7.87
CA TYR A 184 -7.10 12.77 6.48
C TYR A 184 -6.01 11.69 6.37
N TRP A 185 -4.99 11.70 7.24
CA TRP A 185 -3.93 10.70 7.22
C TRP A 185 -4.39 9.30 7.60
N PHE A 186 -5.25 9.14 8.62
CA PHE A 186 -5.84 7.85 8.94
C PHE A 186 -6.54 7.23 7.72
N LEU A 187 -7.40 8.02 7.08
CA LEU A 187 -8.19 7.58 5.91
C LEU A 187 -7.29 7.33 4.68
N TYR A 188 -6.32 8.22 4.44
CA TYR A 188 -5.43 8.13 3.30
C TYR A 188 -4.52 6.90 3.37
N LEU A 189 -4.01 6.56 4.56
CA LEU A 189 -3.14 5.41 4.78
C LEU A 189 -3.89 4.10 4.89
N ALA A 190 -5.11 4.13 5.42
CA ALA A 190 -5.83 2.91 5.71
C ALA A 190 -6.03 2.05 4.45
N LYS A 191 -6.03 0.74 4.70
CA LYS A 191 -6.50 -0.33 3.79
C LYS A 191 -7.65 -1.13 4.38
N ALA A 192 -7.82 -1.03 5.69
CA ALA A 192 -8.85 -1.63 6.52
C ALA A 192 -8.98 -0.78 7.78
N LEU A 193 -10.13 -0.84 8.44
CA LEU A 193 -10.36 -0.28 9.77
C LEU A 193 -10.81 -1.40 10.71
N VAL A 194 -10.18 -1.49 11.89
CA VAL A 194 -10.64 -2.36 12.98
C VAL A 194 -10.97 -1.48 14.17
N ALA A 195 -12.26 -1.33 14.44
CA ALA A 195 -12.77 -0.52 15.55
C ALA A 195 -13.03 -1.41 16.77
N PHE A 196 -12.32 -1.14 17.86
CA PHE A 196 -12.56 -1.73 19.17
C PHE A 196 -13.53 -0.89 19.99
N PRO A 197 -14.13 -1.41 21.08
CA PRO A 197 -14.96 -0.62 21.97
C PRO A 197 -14.24 0.63 22.47
N GLY A 198 -14.88 1.78 22.32
CA GLY A 198 -14.25 3.08 22.56
C GLY A 198 -15.25 4.21 22.78
N GLY A 199 -14.73 5.41 23.02
CA GLY A 199 -15.51 6.62 23.25
C GLY A 199 -15.71 7.46 21.99
N PHE A 200 -15.98 8.75 22.16
CA PHE A 200 -16.29 9.68 21.06
C PHE A 200 -15.27 9.70 19.93
N GLY A 201 -13.97 9.61 20.23
CA GLY A 201 -12.93 9.58 19.19
C GLY A 201 -13.06 8.37 18.25
N THR A 202 -13.37 7.19 18.81
CA THR A 202 -13.59 5.98 18.01
C THR A 202 -14.85 6.09 17.16
N PHE A 203 -15.94 6.64 17.71
CA PHE A 203 -17.16 6.87 16.93
C PHE A 203 -16.95 7.88 15.81
N ASP A 204 -16.20 8.95 16.08
CA ASP A 204 -15.87 9.99 15.10
C ASP A 204 -15.11 9.39 13.90
N GLU A 205 -14.06 8.59 14.14
CA GLU A 205 -13.32 7.89 13.09
C GLU A 205 -14.17 6.84 12.36
N LEU A 206 -15.01 6.09 13.08
CA LEU A 206 -15.88 5.07 12.50
C LEU A 206 -16.91 5.69 11.55
N PHE A 207 -17.68 6.68 12.00
CA PHE A 207 -18.71 7.30 11.18
C PHE A 207 -18.14 8.10 10.02
N GLU A 208 -16.97 8.71 10.18
CA GLU A 208 -16.26 9.37 9.08
C GLU A 208 -15.86 8.35 8.00
N MET A 209 -15.33 7.19 8.39
CA MET A 209 -15.01 6.11 7.44
C MET A 209 -16.25 5.58 6.72
N LEU A 210 -17.32 5.25 7.45
CA LEU A 210 -18.56 4.74 6.88
C LEU A 210 -19.16 5.73 5.87
N THR A 211 -19.19 7.01 6.22
CA THR A 211 -19.71 8.07 5.32
C THR A 211 -18.88 8.18 4.04
N LEU A 212 -17.56 8.04 4.12
CA LEU A 212 -16.69 8.11 2.94
C LEU A 212 -16.86 6.92 1.99
N ILE A 213 -17.09 5.73 2.54
CA ILE A 213 -17.39 4.53 1.74
C ILE A 213 -18.77 4.66 1.10
N GLN A 214 -19.80 4.99 1.89
CA GLN A 214 -21.19 5.18 1.44
C GLN A 214 -21.28 6.20 0.29
N THR A 215 -20.55 7.33 0.40
CA THR A 215 -20.58 8.40 -0.61
C THR A 215 -19.66 8.18 -1.80
N GLY A 216 -18.90 7.08 -1.85
CA GLY A 216 -17.93 6.79 -2.91
C GLY A 216 -16.78 7.79 -2.98
N LYS A 217 -16.53 8.57 -1.91
CA LYS A 217 -15.41 9.53 -1.84
C LYS A 217 -14.07 8.82 -1.69
N THR A 218 -14.08 7.58 -1.23
CA THR A 218 -12.97 6.65 -1.38
C THR A 218 -13.23 5.65 -2.50
N LYS A 219 -12.23 5.43 -3.37
CA LYS A 219 -12.26 4.38 -4.40
C LYS A 219 -11.70 3.04 -3.91
N LYS A 220 -11.24 2.97 -2.66
CA LYS A 220 -10.64 1.77 -2.07
C LYS A 220 -11.73 0.90 -1.44
N HIS A 221 -11.60 -0.42 -1.58
CA HIS A 221 -12.43 -1.37 -0.85
C HIS A 221 -11.95 -1.46 0.60
N PHE A 222 -12.69 -0.83 1.51
CA PHE A 222 -12.33 -0.70 2.91
C PHE A 222 -13.16 -1.64 3.78
N PRO A 223 -12.61 -2.78 4.24
CA PRO A 223 -13.27 -3.53 5.30
C PRO A 223 -13.26 -2.72 6.60
N VAL A 224 -14.45 -2.56 7.19
CA VAL A 224 -14.64 -1.99 8.52
C VAL A 224 -15.07 -3.12 9.45
N LEU A 225 -14.18 -3.52 10.37
CA LEU A 225 -14.47 -4.56 11.35
C LEU A 225 -14.81 -3.92 12.70
N LEU A 226 -15.95 -4.31 13.27
CA LEU A 226 -16.41 -3.89 14.58
C LEU A 226 -16.16 -5.01 15.59
N PHE A 227 -15.08 -4.89 16.37
CA PHE A 227 -14.68 -5.90 17.33
C PHE A 227 -15.52 -5.81 18.62
N GLY A 228 -16.05 -6.95 19.08
CA GLY A 228 -16.89 -7.04 20.28
C GLY A 228 -18.33 -6.64 20.00
N SER A 229 -19.07 -7.51 19.31
CA SER A 229 -20.43 -7.25 18.83
C SER A 229 -21.41 -6.87 19.93
N ALA A 230 -21.24 -7.40 21.15
CA ALA A 230 -22.05 -7.05 22.32
C ALA A 230 -22.01 -5.54 22.65
N PHE A 231 -20.83 -4.92 22.56
CA PHE A 231 -20.69 -3.48 22.78
C PHE A 231 -21.41 -2.69 21.69
N TRP A 232 -21.13 -3.00 20.42
CA TRP A 232 -21.65 -2.22 19.29
C TRP A 232 -23.16 -2.31 19.17
N LYS A 233 -23.74 -3.51 19.28
CA LYS A 233 -25.20 -3.72 19.25
C LYS A 233 -25.93 -2.98 20.37
N SER A 234 -25.27 -2.77 21.51
CA SER A 234 -25.84 -2.01 22.63
C SER A 234 -25.60 -0.50 22.51
N ALA A 235 -24.46 -0.08 21.99
CA ALA A 235 -24.06 1.34 21.94
C ALA A 235 -24.72 2.07 20.78
N VAL A 236 -24.79 1.44 19.60
CA VAL A 236 -25.42 1.99 18.39
C VAL A 236 -26.14 0.85 17.67
N ASN A 237 -27.48 0.89 17.68
CA ASN A 237 -28.26 -0.02 16.87
C ASN A 237 -28.35 0.50 15.43
N PHE A 238 -27.43 0.05 14.57
CA PHE A 238 -27.41 0.44 13.16
C PHE A 238 -28.68 0.02 12.40
N GLU A 239 -29.38 -1.03 12.82
CA GLU A 239 -30.65 -1.42 12.20
C GLU A 239 -31.71 -0.33 12.30
N THR A 240 -31.72 0.43 13.40
CA THR A 240 -32.63 1.58 13.55
C THR A 240 -32.43 2.62 12.45
N PHE A 241 -31.21 2.79 11.92
CA PHE A 241 -30.99 3.73 10.81
C PHE A 241 -31.65 3.24 9.52
N HIS A 242 -31.65 1.93 9.28
CA HIS A 242 -32.33 1.34 8.12
C HIS A 242 -33.86 1.37 8.29
N GLU A 243 -34.37 1.04 9.48
CA GLU A 243 -35.81 1.08 9.79
C GLU A 243 -36.41 2.48 9.59
N TRP A 244 -35.65 3.52 9.94
CA TRP A 244 -36.05 4.90 9.77
C TRP A 244 -35.74 5.48 8.38
N GLY A 245 -35.18 4.67 7.47
CA GLY A 245 -34.84 5.10 6.11
C GLY A 245 -33.71 6.12 6.02
N MET A 246 -32.84 6.18 7.03
CA MET A 246 -31.71 7.12 7.09
C MET A 246 -30.50 6.64 6.25
N VAL A 247 -30.42 5.34 5.99
CA VAL A 247 -29.37 4.68 5.21
C VAL A 247 -29.97 3.60 4.31
N SER A 248 -29.30 3.30 3.19
CA SER A 248 -29.82 2.36 2.18
C SER A 248 -29.71 0.92 2.68
N PRO A 249 -30.54 -0.02 2.22
CA PRO A 249 -30.45 -1.42 2.65
C PRO A 249 -29.07 -2.06 2.43
N GLU A 250 -28.39 -1.66 1.35
CA GLU A 250 -27.05 -2.13 0.94
C GLU A 250 -25.94 -1.64 1.88
N ASP A 251 -26.19 -0.58 2.67
CA ASP A 251 -25.20 -0.03 3.60
C ASP A 251 -24.92 -0.97 4.79
N ARG A 252 -25.70 -2.05 4.95
CA ARG A 252 -25.39 -3.13 5.91
C ARG A 252 -24.07 -3.83 5.62
N ASP A 253 -23.66 -3.84 4.35
CA ASP A 253 -22.43 -4.49 3.92
C ASP A 253 -21.18 -3.62 4.18
N LEU A 254 -21.35 -2.38 4.70
CA LEU A 254 -20.23 -1.47 4.97
C LEU A 254 -19.37 -1.90 6.16
N TYR A 255 -19.91 -2.70 7.08
CA TYR A 255 -19.20 -3.13 8.29
C TYR A 255 -19.51 -4.58 8.65
N ILE A 256 -18.59 -5.22 9.37
CA ILE A 256 -18.71 -6.61 9.80
C ILE A 256 -18.43 -6.68 11.29
N HIS A 257 -19.35 -7.27 12.06
CA HIS A 257 -19.10 -7.58 13.46
C HIS A 257 -18.18 -8.80 13.60
N VAL A 258 -17.21 -8.71 14.50
CA VAL A 258 -16.29 -9.81 14.81
C VAL A 258 -16.15 -9.94 16.32
N ASP A 259 -16.14 -11.17 16.83
CA ASP A 259 -16.09 -11.45 18.28
C ASP A 259 -14.81 -12.17 18.69
N SER A 260 -13.99 -12.61 17.73
CA SER A 260 -12.70 -13.21 18.01
C SER A 260 -11.58 -12.59 17.17
N VAL A 261 -10.37 -12.61 17.74
CA VAL A 261 -9.16 -12.12 17.06
C VAL A 261 -8.86 -12.96 15.81
N GLN A 262 -9.13 -14.27 15.89
CA GLN A 262 -8.92 -15.22 14.80
C GLN A 262 -9.83 -14.90 13.60
N GLU A 263 -11.12 -14.68 13.85
CA GLU A 263 -12.09 -14.28 12.82
C GLU A 263 -11.71 -12.94 12.19
N ALA A 264 -11.40 -11.93 13.01
CA ALA A 264 -10.97 -10.62 12.52
C ALA A 264 -9.73 -10.72 11.61
N ARG A 265 -8.75 -11.54 12.01
CA ARG A 265 -7.55 -11.81 11.22
C ARG A 265 -7.90 -12.46 9.89
N ASP A 266 -8.65 -13.56 9.91
CA ASP A 266 -8.92 -14.35 8.72
C ASP A 266 -9.71 -13.54 7.69
N LEU A 267 -10.68 -12.73 8.14
CA LEU A 267 -11.40 -11.78 7.29
C LEU A 267 -10.47 -10.72 6.70
N LEU A 268 -9.62 -10.08 7.52
CA LEU A 268 -8.69 -9.07 7.01
C LEU A 268 -7.71 -9.65 6.00
N VAL A 269 -7.17 -10.84 6.28
CA VAL A 269 -6.26 -11.52 5.34
C VAL A 269 -6.98 -11.85 4.05
N GLY A 270 -8.19 -12.40 4.11
CA GLY A 270 -8.98 -12.70 2.91
C GLY A 270 -9.24 -11.45 2.07
N ILE A 271 -9.85 -10.43 2.68
CA ILE A 271 -10.24 -9.19 2.00
C ILE A 271 -9.01 -8.45 1.46
N ILE A 272 -7.93 -8.37 2.25
CA ILE A 272 -6.71 -7.71 1.78
C ILE A 272 -6.05 -8.51 0.66
N THR A 273 -6.06 -9.84 0.77
CA THR A 273 -5.50 -10.71 -0.24
C THR A 273 -6.27 -10.55 -1.55
N GLU A 274 -7.59 -10.65 -1.54
CA GLU A 274 -8.43 -10.48 -2.73
C GLU A 274 -8.31 -9.08 -3.35
N ASN A 275 -8.48 -8.04 -2.54
CA ASN A 275 -8.60 -6.68 -3.07
C ASN A 275 -7.27 -5.97 -3.34
N TYR A 276 -6.20 -6.32 -2.62
CA TYR A 276 -4.93 -5.60 -2.70
C TYR A 276 -3.73 -6.46 -3.10
N LEU A 277 -3.81 -7.79 -3.00
CA LEU A 277 -2.70 -8.69 -3.33
C LEU A 277 -2.95 -9.54 -4.58
N GLN A 278 -4.16 -10.08 -4.76
CA GLN A 278 -4.59 -10.89 -5.92
C GLN A 278 -4.81 -10.02 -7.16
N GLY A 279 -5.12 -8.73 -6.98
CA GLY A 279 -5.12 -7.72 -8.04
C GLY A 279 -3.77 -7.55 -8.76
N THR A 280 -2.71 -8.26 -8.35
CA THR A 280 -1.43 -8.30 -9.08
C THR A 280 -1.20 -9.63 -9.80
N THR A 281 -1.89 -10.72 -9.43
CA THR A 281 -1.66 -12.02 -10.06
C THR A 281 -2.67 -12.28 -11.17
N LEU A 282 -3.97 -12.03 -10.94
CA LEU A 282 -5.00 -12.16 -11.97
C LEU A 282 -4.88 -11.05 -13.03
N ALA A 283 -4.63 -9.82 -12.58
CA ALA A 283 -4.43 -8.69 -13.50
C ALA A 283 -3.18 -8.87 -14.34
N MET A 284 -2.08 -9.46 -13.85
CA MET A 284 -0.92 -9.71 -14.72
C MET A 284 -1.14 -10.84 -15.72
N THR A 285 -2.04 -11.79 -15.45
CA THR A 285 -2.38 -12.86 -16.41
C THR A 285 -3.29 -12.38 -17.53
N GLU A 286 -4.08 -11.31 -17.31
CA GLU A 286 -4.93 -10.69 -18.34
C GLU A 286 -4.49 -9.28 -18.78
N ALA A 287 -3.43 -8.70 -18.21
CA ALA A 287 -2.94 -7.37 -18.61
C ALA A 287 -2.13 -7.44 -19.90
N LEU A 288 -2.35 -6.45 -20.77
CA LEU A 288 -1.58 -6.27 -21.99
C LEU A 288 -0.46 -5.28 -21.76
N GLY A 289 0.71 -5.62 -22.28
CA GLY A 289 1.81 -4.71 -22.51
C GLY A 289 1.77 -4.16 -23.93
N ILE A 290 2.16 -2.90 -24.07
CA ILE A 290 2.55 -2.30 -25.35
C ILE A 290 4.01 -1.91 -25.22
N ALA A 291 4.85 -2.32 -26.17
CA ALA A 291 6.24 -1.91 -26.22
C ALA A 291 6.64 -1.43 -27.61
N TRP A 292 7.59 -0.50 -27.68
CA TRP A 292 8.09 0.04 -28.93
C TRP A 292 9.61 -0.03 -29.02
N THR A 293 10.07 -0.20 -30.25
CA THR A 293 11.47 -0.07 -30.66
C THR A 293 11.54 0.54 -32.05
N THR A 294 12.75 0.87 -32.53
CA THR A 294 12.98 1.45 -33.86
C THR A 294 14.00 0.63 -34.65
N LEU A 295 13.74 0.43 -35.95
CA LEU A 295 14.58 -0.32 -36.86
C LEU A 295 14.99 0.55 -38.05
N PRO A 296 16.18 0.34 -38.65
CA PRO A 296 16.68 1.17 -39.75
C PRO A 296 15.96 0.91 -41.08
N SER A 297 15.20 -0.19 -41.20
CA SER A 297 14.46 -0.51 -42.42
C SER A 297 13.12 -1.18 -42.14
N ARG A 298 12.18 -1.01 -43.09
CA ARG A 298 10.88 -1.69 -43.03
C ARG A 298 11.02 -3.21 -43.08
N GLU A 299 11.96 -3.72 -43.88
CA GLU A 299 12.17 -5.16 -44.02
C GLU A 299 12.59 -5.81 -42.70
N GLU A 300 13.51 -5.18 -41.96
CA GLU A 300 13.93 -5.66 -40.64
C GLU A 300 12.80 -5.55 -39.60
N ALA A 301 12.04 -4.45 -39.63
CA ALA A 301 10.89 -4.27 -38.75
C ALA A 301 9.80 -5.33 -38.99
N ASP A 302 9.46 -5.60 -40.26
CA ASP A 302 8.47 -6.62 -40.63
C ASP A 302 8.95 -8.02 -40.26
N ARG A 303 10.24 -8.33 -40.45
CA ARG A 303 10.83 -9.62 -40.08
C ARG A 303 10.77 -9.85 -38.57
N LEU A 304 11.23 -8.88 -37.78
CA LEU A 304 11.23 -8.96 -36.32
C LEU A 304 9.80 -9.03 -35.75
N ALA A 305 8.85 -8.32 -36.37
CA ALA A 305 7.43 -8.39 -36.04
C ALA A 305 6.85 -9.80 -36.26
N ALA A 306 7.06 -10.36 -37.45
CA ALA A 306 6.57 -11.69 -37.80
C ALA A 306 7.16 -12.78 -36.90
N ASP A 307 8.46 -12.72 -36.65
CA ASP A 307 9.17 -13.70 -35.83
C ASP A 307 8.72 -13.65 -34.36
N ALA A 308 8.48 -12.45 -33.80
CA ALA A 308 7.99 -12.30 -32.43
C ALA A 308 6.56 -12.87 -32.24
N VAL A 309 5.70 -12.69 -33.24
CA VAL A 309 4.35 -13.26 -33.24
C VAL A 309 4.40 -14.77 -33.43
N ALA A 310 5.21 -15.28 -34.36
CA ALA A 310 5.40 -16.71 -34.59
C ALA A 310 5.96 -17.45 -33.36
N ALA A 311 6.84 -16.79 -32.60
CA ALA A 311 7.37 -17.30 -31.34
C ALA A 311 6.37 -17.27 -30.17
N GLY A 312 5.16 -16.71 -30.36
CA GLY A 312 4.16 -16.56 -29.31
C GLY A 312 4.57 -15.58 -28.21
N LEU A 313 5.50 -14.65 -28.50
CA LEU A 313 5.96 -13.63 -27.57
C LEU A 313 5.13 -12.35 -27.68
N ALA A 314 4.53 -12.08 -28.84
CA ALA A 314 3.58 -11.01 -29.06
C ALA A 314 2.29 -11.55 -29.69
N ALA A 315 1.15 -10.99 -29.28
CA ALA A 315 -0.15 -11.30 -29.87
C ALA A 315 -0.35 -10.55 -31.20
N CYS A 316 0.20 -9.34 -31.31
CA CYS A 316 0.13 -8.51 -32.49
C CYS A 316 1.35 -7.58 -32.52
N ALA A 317 1.81 -7.24 -33.73
CA ALA A 317 2.84 -6.23 -33.94
C ALA A 317 2.43 -5.29 -35.08
N GLN A 318 2.85 -4.02 -35.01
CA GLN A 318 2.57 -2.99 -36.01
C GLN A 318 3.85 -2.25 -36.36
N VAL A 319 4.05 -1.97 -37.65
CA VAL A 319 5.21 -1.25 -38.17
C VAL A 319 4.75 0.08 -38.76
N ASP A 320 5.07 1.18 -38.10
CA ASP A 320 4.80 2.55 -38.52
C ASP A 320 6.09 3.20 -39.06
N GLY A 321 5.97 4.07 -40.06
CA GLY A 321 7.09 4.88 -40.55
C GLY A 321 7.10 5.08 -42.06
N PRO A 322 8.13 5.75 -42.60
CA PRO A 322 9.33 6.19 -41.88
C PRO A 322 9.05 7.33 -40.89
N ILE A 323 9.76 7.34 -39.77
CA ILE A 323 9.84 8.43 -38.80
C ILE A 323 11.25 9.02 -38.82
N ARG A 324 11.39 10.33 -38.63
CA ARG A 324 12.69 11.01 -38.56
C ARG A 324 13.14 11.10 -37.10
N SER A 325 14.18 10.37 -36.73
CA SER A 325 14.74 10.37 -35.39
C SER A 325 15.96 11.28 -35.29
N HIS A 326 16.06 12.04 -34.21
CA HIS A 326 17.19 12.92 -33.91
C HIS A 326 17.85 12.48 -32.61
N PHE A 327 19.13 12.13 -32.63
CA PHE A 327 19.85 11.59 -31.48
C PHE A 327 21.32 12.00 -31.46
N ALA A 328 21.98 11.83 -30.32
CA ALA A 328 23.42 12.08 -30.17
C ALA A 328 24.17 10.75 -30.13
N TRP A 329 25.11 10.55 -31.05
CA TRP A 329 25.99 9.39 -31.08
C TRP A 329 27.44 9.86 -31.24
N GLU A 330 28.35 9.32 -30.42
CA GLU A 330 29.77 9.71 -30.38
C GLU A 330 29.99 11.23 -30.29
N GLY A 331 29.14 11.91 -29.51
CA GLY A 331 29.22 13.36 -29.30
C GLY A 331 28.76 14.21 -30.47
N ARG A 332 28.13 13.62 -31.50
CA ARG A 332 27.58 14.33 -32.67
C ARG A 332 26.07 14.12 -32.76
N THR A 333 25.35 15.18 -33.10
CA THR A 333 23.93 15.10 -33.42
C THR A 333 23.74 14.47 -34.79
N GLN A 334 22.87 13.48 -34.88
CA GLN A 334 22.51 12.74 -36.09
C GLN A 334 21.00 12.79 -36.32
N ALA A 335 20.60 12.56 -37.57
CA ALA A 335 19.18 12.50 -37.95
C ALA A 335 18.98 11.42 -39.02
N GLU A 336 18.28 10.35 -38.66
CA GLU A 336 18.08 9.17 -39.51
C GLU A 336 16.58 8.84 -39.64
N ASP A 337 16.21 8.22 -40.77
CA ASP A 337 14.87 7.70 -40.97
C ASP A 337 14.81 6.28 -40.39
N GLU A 338 13.84 6.03 -39.51
CA GLU A 338 13.63 4.75 -38.83
C GLU A 338 12.17 4.28 -39.00
N PHE A 339 11.92 3.01 -38.69
CA PHE A 339 10.59 2.43 -38.61
C PHE A 339 10.28 2.05 -37.17
N ARG A 340 9.17 2.55 -36.63
CA ARG A 340 8.73 2.21 -35.28
C ARG A 340 7.97 0.89 -35.30
N LEU A 341 8.48 -0.08 -34.55
CA LEU A 341 7.84 -1.36 -34.33
C LEU A 341 7.15 -1.36 -32.97
N THR A 342 5.84 -1.61 -32.97
CA THR A 342 4.99 -1.68 -31.78
C THR A 342 4.55 -3.12 -31.53
N PHE A 343 4.84 -3.67 -30.36
CA PHE A 343 4.37 -4.97 -29.92
C PHE A 343 3.19 -4.83 -28.96
N LYS A 344 2.20 -5.73 -29.08
CA LYS A 344 1.12 -5.95 -28.11
C LYS A 344 1.23 -7.37 -27.60
N PHE A 345 1.41 -7.55 -26.29
CA PHE A 345 1.78 -8.83 -25.70
C PHE A 345 1.15 -9.01 -24.32
N ALA A 346 1.02 -10.26 -23.86
CA ALA A 346 0.64 -10.51 -22.47
C ALA A 346 1.75 -10.06 -21.54
N LEU A 347 1.42 -9.32 -20.46
CA LEU A 347 2.43 -8.72 -19.58
C LEU A 347 3.35 -9.78 -18.93
N THR A 348 2.89 -11.02 -18.79
CA THR A 348 3.71 -12.18 -18.38
C THR A 348 4.89 -12.48 -19.31
N LYS A 349 4.83 -12.05 -20.58
CA LYS A 349 5.86 -12.22 -21.61
C LYS A 349 6.80 -11.03 -21.73
N ALA A 350 6.63 -9.97 -20.93
CA ALA A 350 7.40 -8.73 -21.05
C ALA A 350 8.92 -8.96 -21.09
N ARG A 351 9.45 -9.70 -20.11
CA ARG A 351 10.90 -9.97 -20.03
C ARG A 351 11.39 -10.89 -21.13
N ASP A 352 10.61 -11.91 -21.48
CA ASP A 352 10.95 -12.85 -22.55
C ASP A 352 11.04 -12.12 -23.89
N LEU A 353 10.06 -11.26 -24.18
CA LEU A 353 10.00 -10.46 -25.40
C LEU A 353 11.14 -9.44 -25.46
N GLU A 354 11.39 -8.69 -24.39
CA GLU A 354 12.51 -7.73 -24.32
C GLU A 354 13.85 -8.43 -24.58
N THR A 355 14.12 -9.52 -23.84
CA THR A 355 15.36 -10.30 -24.01
C THR A 355 15.50 -10.83 -25.43
N TRP A 356 14.39 -11.34 -26.00
CA TRP A 356 14.37 -11.90 -27.34
C TRP A 356 14.59 -10.86 -28.44
N VAL A 357 14.00 -9.68 -28.30
CA VAL A 357 14.17 -8.53 -29.22
C VAL A 357 15.60 -8.03 -29.15
N HIS A 358 16.14 -7.80 -27.96
CA HIS A 358 17.50 -7.29 -27.78
C HIS A 358 18.55 -8.23 -28.40
N ALA A 359 18.34 -9.54 -28.32
CA ALA A 359 19.25 -10.53 -28.93
C ALA A 359 19.24 -10.53 -30.47
N ARG A 360 18.24 -9.90 -31.11
CA ARG A 360 18.03 -9.88 -32.57
C ARG A 360 18.06 -8.48 -33.16
N HIS A 361 18.30 -7.46 -32.33
CA HIS A 361 18.23 -6.08 -32.74
C HIS A 361 19.52 -5.65 -33.48
N PRO A 362 19.43 -4.91 -34.60
CA PRO A 362 20.61 -4.44 -35.34
C PRO A 362 21.42 -3.35 -34.58
N TYR A 363 20.75 -2.51 -33.80
CA TYR A 363 21.42 -1.50 -32.97
C TYR A 363 22.06 -2.11 -31.72
N ALA A 364 23.26 -1.62 -31.38
CA ALA A 364 23.98 -1.98 -30.16
C ALA A 364 23.24 -1.56 -28.88
N VAL A 365 22.46 -0.48 -28.94
CA VAL A 365 21.63 0.01 -27.84
C VAL A 365 20.23 0.30 -28.41
N PRO A 366 19.36 -0.72 -28.53
CA PRO A 366 18.01 -0.52 -29.03
C PRO A 366 17.19 0.37 -28.11
N GLN A 367 16.34 1.22 -28.68
CA GLN A 367 15.24 1.79 -27.93
C GLN A 367 14.32 0.66 -27.47
N TRP A 368 14.01 0.58 -26.18
CA TRP A 368 12.96 -0.27 -25.67
C TRP A 368 12.14 0.50 -24.63
N LEU A 369 10.89 0.76 -24.96
CA LEU A 369 9.95 1.46 -24.09
C LEU A 369 8.71 0.60 -23.95
N GLY A 370 8.33 0.26 -22.72
CA GLY A 370 7.16 -0.58 -22.42
C GLY A 370 6.19 0.10 -21.48
N ILE A 371 4.90 0.03 -21.81
CA ILE A 371 3.79 0.44 -20.93
C ILE A 371 2.83 -0.74 -20.74
N HIS A 372 2.04 -0.69 -19.66
CA HIS A 372 0.95 -1.63 -19.44
C HIS A 372 -0.39 -0.91 -19.58
N SER A 373 -1.40 -1.66 -20.01
CA SER A 373 -2.77 -1.15 -20.12
C SER A 373 -3.42 -1.04 -18.74
N ASP A 374 -4.01 0.11 -18.42
CA ASP A 374 -4.96 0.23 -17.29
C ASP A 374 -6.32 -0.43 -17.60
N PHE A 375 -6.65 -0.54 -18.90
CA PHE A 375 -7.88 -1.15 -19.40
C PHE A 375 -7.66 -1.76 -20.80
N ALA A 376 -8.30 -2.90 -21.07
CA ALA A 376 -8.36 -3.54 -22.39
C ALA A 376 -9.70 -4.26 -22.57
N SER A 377 -10.16 -4.43 -23.83
CA SER A 377 -11.40 -5.16 -24.10
C SER A 377 -11.28 -6.64 -23.72
N ALA A 378 -12.35 -7.16 -23.11
CA ALA A 378 -12.43 -8.57 -22.72
C ALA A 378 -12.23 -9.47 -23.96
N GLY A 379 -11.16 -10.27 -23.96
CA GLY A 379 -10.82 -11.20 -25.05
C GLY A 379 -9.51 -10.88 -25.79
N TYR A 380 -9.06 -9.63 -25.83
CA TYR A 380 -7.78 -9.28 -26.47
C TYR A 380 -6.54 -9.90 -25.80
N PRO A 381 -6.47 -10.03 -24.45
CA PRO A 381 -5.33 -10.68 -23.78
C PRO A 381 -5.22 -12.18 -24.07
N ARG A 382 -6.28 -12.79 -24.60
CA ARG A 382 -6.36 -14.25 -24.84
C ARG A 382 -5.89 -14.64 -26.23
N LEU A 383 -5.45 -13.69 -27.07
CA LEU A 383 -4.91 -13.93 -28.41
C LEU A 383 -3.54 -14.62 -28.33
N GLY A 384 -3.55 -15.95 -28.17
CA GLY A 384 -2.41 -16.83 -28.36
C GLY A 384 -2.33 -17.40 -29.78
N PRO A 385 -1.27 -18.16 -30.12
CA PRO A 385 -1.14 -18.81 -31.42
C PRO A 385 -2.35 -19.73 -31.68
N GLY A 386 -3.16 -19.39 -32.69
CA GLY A 386 -4.39 -20.10 -33.06
C GLY A 386 -5.68 -19.28 -32.97
N HIS A 387 -5.66 -18.06 -32.39
CA HIS A 387 -6.82 -17.17 -32.40
C HIS A 387 -6.73 -16.11 -33.51
N SER A 388 -7.77 -16.07 -34.36
CA SER A 388 -7.89 -15.09 -35.45
C SER A 388 -8.51 -13.78 -34.93
N LEU A 389 -7.90 -12.64 -35.28
CA LEU A 389 -8.51 -11.31 -35.14
C LEU A 389 -9.67 -11.09 -36.13
N ILE A 390 -9.86 -12.02 -37.07
CA ILE A 390 -10.81 -11.95 -38.17
C ILE A 390 -11.72 -13.17 -38.05
N HIS A 391 -12.84 -13.04 -37.33
CA HIS A 391 -14.15 -13.67 -37.55
C HIS A 391 -14.96 -13.73 -36.24
N GLY A 392 -16.13 -13.08 -36.27
CA GLY A 392 -17.12 -13.01 -35.20
C GLY A 392 -17.76 -11.64 -35.17
#